data_AF-A0A0J7NF07-F1
#
_entry.id   AF-A0A0J7NF07-F1
#
_cell.length_a   1.000
_cell.length_b   1.000
_cell.length_c   1.000
_cell.angle_alpha   90.00
_cell.angle_beta   90.00
_cell.angle_gamma   90.00
#
_symmetry.space_group_name_H-M   'P 1'
#
loop_
_entity.id
_entity.type
_entity.pdbx_description
1 polymer ?
#
loop_
_entity_poly.entity_id
_entity_poly.type
_entity_poly.pdbx_seq_one_letter_code
_entity_poly.pdbx_strand_id
1 'polypeptide(L)'
;MVDDLKDLLNEQSTIIASIKRVLANFKKIGKANVIQYKAKKQLENLEALWKKCQRQHVRLLQMAMVEEQRTVRYFSTDDFFAAEDDYHEAADHFADIIGKLAHGNSNPTDSVSDAYL
;
A
#
# COMPACT_ATOMS: atom_id res chain seq x y z
N MET A 1 -9.95 -26.51 2.04
CA MET A 1 -9.37 -26.97 0.76
C MET A 1 -7.89 -26.65 0.83
N VAL A 2 -7.03 -27.55 0.36
CA VAL A 2 -5.60 -27.23 0.20
C VAL A 2 -5.52 -26.47 -1.12
N ASP A 3 -5.23 -25.17 -1.07
CA ASP A 3 -4.99 -24.39 -2.29
C ASP A 3 -3.75 -24.96 -2.98
N ASP A 4 -3.82 -25.21 -4.29
CA ASP A 4 -2.64 -25.65 -5.04
C ASP A 4 -1.70 -24.46 -5.34
N LEU A 5 -0.48 -24.75 -5.77
CA LEU A 5 0.52 -23.70 -6.06
C LEU A 5 0.00 -22.66 -7.07
N LYS A 6 -0.82 -23.08 -8.04
CA LYS A 6 -1.35 -22.22 -9.09
C LYS A 6 -2.38 -21.24 -8.52
N ASP A 7 -3.26 -21.69 -7.64
CA ASP A 7 -4.23 -20.83 -6.97
C ASP A 7 -3.52 -19.75 -6.14
N LEU A 8 -2.46 -20.12 -5.42
CA LEU A 8 -1.67 -19.18 -4.64
C LEU A 8 -0.96 -18.13 -5.50
N LEU A 9 -0.42 -18.55 -6.65
CA LEU A 9 0.24 -17.66 -7.61
C LEU A 9 -0.75 -16.66 -8.25
N ASN A 10 -1.96 -17.11 -8.56
CA ASN A 10 -3.02 -16.24 -9.09
C ASN A 10 -3.45 -15.19 -8.06
N GLU A 11 -3.64 -15.61 -6.81
CA GLU A 11 -3.96 -14.71 -5.72
C GLU A 11 -2.84 -13.69 -5.49
N GLN A 12 -1.58 -14.14 -5.46
CA GLN A 12 -0.44 -13.26 -5.28
C GLN A 12 -0.31 -12.23 -6.41
N SER A 13 -0.48 -12.67 -7.66
CA SER A 13 -0.46 -11.78 -8.82
C SER A 13 -1.55 -10.69 -8.74
N THR A 14 -2.74 -11.06 -8.23
CA THR A 14 -3.85 -10.12 -8.03
C THR A 14 -3.55 -9.11 -6.92
N ILE A 15 -2.92 -9.54 -5.83
CA ILE A 15 -2.52 -8.66 -4.73
C ILE A 15 -1.46 -7.67 -5.22
N ILE A 16 -0.42 -8.14 -5.90
CA ILE A 16 0.66 -7.30 -6.46
C ILE A 16 0.08 -6.26 -7.44
N ALA A 17 -0.80 -6.69 -8.35
CA ALA A 17 -1.46 -5.78 -9.29
C ALA A 17 -2.33 -4.72 -8.59
N SER A 18 -2.90 -5.06 -7.43
CA SER A 18 -3.67 -4.10 -6.63
C SER A 18 -2.75 -3.05 -6.01
N ILE A 19 -1.65 -3.45 -5.37
CA ILE A 19 -0.65 -2.56 -4.77
C ILE A 19 -0.13 -1.55 -5.81
N LYS A 20 0.32 -2.05 -6.98
CA LYS A 20 0.82 -1.25 -8.12
C LYS A 20 -0.11 -0.12 -8.56
N ARG A 21 -1.41 -0.27 -8.36
CA ARG A 21 -2.43 0.66 -8.85
C ARG A 21 -2.94 1.62 -7.79
N VAL A 22 -2.66 1.39 -6.50
CA VAL A 22 -3.18 2.24 -5.41
C VAL A 22 -2.79 3.70 -5.61
N LEU A 23 -1.48 3.97 -5.79
CA LEU A 23 -0.98 5.33 -5.93
C LEU A 23 -1.47 6.00 -7.22
N ALA A 24 -1.43 5.29 -8.34
CA ALA A 24 -1.90 5.80 -9.62
C ALA A 24 -3.41 6.14 -9.60
N ASN A 25 -4.21 5.31 -8.93
CA ASN A 25 -5.65 5.56 -8.78
C ASN A 25 -5.92 6.74 -7.85
N PHE A 26 -5.16 6.85 -6.76
CA PHE A 26 -5.30 7.96 -5.83
C PHE A 26 -4.92 9.30 -6.47
N LYS A 27 -3.82 9.37 -7.24
CA LYS A 27 -3.39 10.59 -7.96
C LYS A 27 -4.44 11.10 -8.97
N LYS A 28 -5.36 10.24 -9.45
CA LYS A 28 -6.51 10.64 -10.30
C LYS A 28 -7.63 11.34 -9.53
N ILE A 29 -7.70 11.13 -8.21
CA ILE A 29 -8.60 11.88 -7.33
C ILE A 29 -7.97 13.26 -7.19
N GLY A 30 -8.43 14.22 -8.01
CA GLY A 30 -7.87 15.57 -8.05
C GLY A 30 -7.73 16.18 -6.64
N LYS A 31 -6.67 16.98 -6.43
CA LYS A 31 -6.23 17.49 -5.11
C LYS A 31 -7.35 18.12 -4.27
N ALA A 32 -8.33 18.79 -4.90
CA ALA A 32 -9.46 19.42 -4.23
C ALA A 32 -10.41 18.43 -3.53
N ASN A 33 -10.38 17.15 -3.90
CA ASN A 33 -11.28 16.11 -3.37
C ASN A 33 -10.63 15.20 -2.33
N VAL A 34 -9.34 15.44 -2.03
CA VAL A 34 -8.55 14.67 -1.07
C VAL A 34 -8.73 15.30 0.32
N ILE A 35 -9.41 14.56 1.19
CA ILE A 35 -9.56 14.89 2.62
C ILE A 35 -8.76 13.89 3.46
N GLN A 36 -8.30 14.31 4.64
CA GLN A 36 -7.37 13.54 5.47
C GLN A 36 -7.89 12.12 5.74
N TYR A 37 -9.18 11.98 6.02
CA TYR A 37 -9.83 10.68 6.22
C TYR A 37 -9.67 9.73 5.02
N LYS A 38 -9.83 10.23 3.79
CA LYS A 38 -9.66 9.41 2.58
C LYS A 38 -8.22 8.95 2.40
N ALA A 39 -7.24 9.81 2.69
CA ALA A 39 -5.83 9.44 2.63
C ALA A 39 -5.48 8.37 3.67
N LYS A 40 -5.94 8.53 4.93
CA LYS A 40 -5.78 7.52 5.99
C LYS A 40 -6.38 6.17 5.59
N LYS A 41 -7.62 6.16 5.11
CA LYS A 41 -8.29 4.93 4.66
C LYS A 41 -7.55 4.23 3.51
N GLN A 42 -6.96 4.99 2.59
CA GLN A 42 -6.16 4.40 1.51
C GLN A 42 -4.86 3.79 2.03
N LEU A 43 -4.18 4.44 2.98
CA LEU A 43 -3.00 3.89 3.63
C LEU A 43 -3.32 2.59 4.38
N GLU A 44 -4.39 2.57 5.18
CA GLU A 44 -4.85 1.36 5.90
C GLU A 44 -5.13 0.19 4.94
N ASN A 45 -5.79 0.46 3.81
CA ASN A 45 -6.05 -0.55 2.78
C ASN A 45 -4.75 -1.05 2.14
N LEU A 46 -3.81 -0.15 1.85
CA LEU A 46 -2.52 -0.48 1.28
C LEU A 46 -1.69 -1.36 2.23
N GLU A 47 -1.64 -1.03 3.52
CA GLU A 47 -1.00 -1.85 4.55
C GLU A 47 -1.63 -3.24 4.66
N ALA A 48 -2.95 -3.34 4.57
CA ALA A 48 -3.65 -4.62 4.57
C ALA A 48 -3.30 -5.48 3.35
N LEU A 49 -3.21 -4.88 2.16
CA LEU A 49 -2.75 -5.55 0.94
C LEU A 49 -1.31 -6.03 1.07
N TRP A 50 -0.41 -5.19 1.58
CA TRP A 50 0.99 -5.55 1.75
C TRP A 50 1.18 -6.71 2.73
N LYS A 51 0.53 -6.65 3.89
CA LYS A 51 0.52 -7.77 4.86
C LYS A 51 0.01 -9.07 4.23
N LYS A 52 -0.99 -8.99 3.34
CA LYS A 52 -1.49 -10.16 2.59
C LYS A 52 -0.46 -10.67 1.59
N CYS A 53 0.18 -9.78 0.84
CA CYS A 53 1.25 -10.07 -0.13
C CYS A 53 2.41 -10.83 0.54
N GLN A 54 2.90 -10.34 1.69
CA GLN A 54 3.99 -10.96 2.43
C GLN A 54 3.63 -12.37 2.92
N ARG A 55 2.45 -12.54 3.53
CA ARG A 55 2.00 -13.87 4.00
C ARG A 55 1.88 -14.87 2.84
N GLN A 56 1.35 -14.42 1.71
CA GLN A 56 1.18 -15.25 0.53
C GLN A 56 2.53 -15.61 -0.11
N HIS A 57 3.48 -14.67 -0.14
CA HIS A 57 4.84 -14.94 -0.61
C HIS A 57 5.53 -16.02 0.22
N VAL A 58 5.45 -15.94 1.56
CA VAL A 58 5.99 -16.99 2.45
C VAL A 58 5.31 -18.34 2.17
N ARG A 59 3.99 -18.36 2.00
CA ARG A 59 3.25 -19.60 1.68
C ARG A 59 3.68 -20.20 0.34
N LEU A 60 3.91 -19.37 -0.67
CA LEU A 60 4.42 -19.78 -1.98
C LEU A 60 5.81 -20.43 -1.87
N LEU A 61 6.72 -19.82 -1.10
CA LEU A 61 8.05 -20.38 -0.85
C LEU A 61 8.00 -21.73 -0.12
N GLN A 62 7.05 -21.91 0.81
CA GLN A 62 6.87 -23.15 1.56
C GLN A 62 6.23 -24.27 0.74
N MET A 63 5.38 -23.93 -0.23
CA MET A 63 4.67 -24.92 -1.06
C MET A 63 5.44 -25.32 -2.30
N ALA A 64 6.23 -24.43 -2.89
CA ALA A 64 6.97 -24.71 -4.11
C ALA A 64 8.14 -25.66 -3.85
N MET A 65 8.19 -26.75 -4.62
CA MET A 65 9.34 -27.64 -4.68
C MET A 65 10.55 -26.94 -5.32
N VAL A 66 11.76 -27.46 -5.10
CA VAL A 66 13.00 -26.89 -5.64
C VAL A 66 12.95 -26.69 -7.16
N GLU A 67 12.39 -27.65 -7.90
CA GLU A 67 12.25 -27.54 -9.35
C GLU A 67 11.23 -26.47 -9.77
N GLU A 68 10.16 -26.29 -8.99
CA GLU A 68 9.17 -25.22 -9.23
C GLU A 68 9.77 -23.84 -8.93
N GLN A 69 10.57 -23.71 -7.87
CA GLN A 69 11.27 -22.46 -7.56
C GLN A 69 12.25 -22.03 -8.68
N ARG A 70 12.78 -22.98 -9.45
CA ARG A 70 13.68 -22.69 -10.59
C ARG A 70 12.94 -22.38 -11.89
N THR A 71 11.74 -22.93 -12.07
CA THR A 71 11.05 -22.93 -13.37
C THR A 71 9.85 -21.99 -13.41
N VAL A 72 9.21 -21.73 -12.26
CA VAL A 72 8.05 -20.85 -12.17
C VAL A 72 8.54 -19.40 -12.15
N ARG A 73 8.07 -18.63 -13.14
CA ARG A 73 8.44 -17.22 -13.38
C ARG A 73 8.41 -16.37 -12.11
N TYR A 74 7.38 -16.51 -11.28
CA TYR A 74 7.22 -15.72 -10.06
C TYR A 74 8.44 -15.74 -9.11
N PHE A 75 9.18 -16.85 -9.05
CA PHE A 75 10.36 -16.97 -8.19
C PHE A 75 11.64 -16.44 -8.84
N SER A 76 11.62 -16.17 -10.15
CA SER A 76 12.74 -15.62 -10.91
C SER A 76 12.51 -14.18 -11.37
N THR A 77 11.28 -13.70 -11.31
CA THR A 77 10.93 -12.29 -11.47
C THR A 77 10.87 -11.66 -10.09
N ASP A 78 11.60 -10.58 -9.89
CA ASP A 78 11.58 -9.78 -8.65
C ASP A 78 10.23 -9.07 -8.42
N ASP A 79 9.10 -9.65 -8.88
CA ASP A 79 7.77 -9.08 -8.82
C ASP A 79 7.31 -8.82 -7.38
N PHE A 80 7.75 -9.65 -6.43
CA PHE A 80 7.51 -9.42 -5.00
C PHE A 80 8.25 -8.18 -4.50
N PHE A 81 9.55 -8.03 -4.83
CA PHE A 81 10.36 -6.89 -4.41
C PHE A 81 9.93 -5.60 -5.13
N ALA A 82 9.54 -5.69 -6.41
CA ALA A 82 8.95 -4.56 -7.10
C ALA A 82 7.64 -4.10 -6.42
N ALA A 83 6.82 -5.03 -5.93
CA ALA A 83 5.63 -4.69 -5.16
C ALA A 83 5.96 -4.09 -3.77
N GLU A 84 7.09 -4.46 -3.18
CA GLU A 84 7.62 -3.85 -1.96
C GLU A 84 7.99 -2.38 -2.20
N ASP A 85 8.69 -2.10 -3.29
CA ASP A 85 9.04 -0.72 -3.69
C ASP A 85 7.77 0.12 -3.93
N ASP A 86 6.81 -0.43 -4.68
CA ASP A 86 5.52 0.23 -4.94
C ASP A 86 4.74 0.52 -3.64
N TYR A 87 4.79 -0.40 -2.68
CA TYR A 87 4.17 -0.23 -1.37
C TYR A 87 4.82 0.92 -0.60
N HIS A 88 6.15 0.94 -0.49
CA HIS A 88 6.86 1.98 0.25
C HIS A 88 6.66 3.37 -0.38
N GLU A 89 6.75 3.49 -1.71
CA GLU A 89 6.50 4.76 -2.40
C GLU A 89 5.08 5.29 -2.10
N ALA A 90 4.08 4.40 -2.17
CA ALA A 90 2.70 4.79 -1.94
C ALA A 90 2.44 5.13 -0.46
N ALA A 91 3.02 4.37 0.47
CA ALA A 91 2.88 4.60 1.90
C ALA A 91 3.47 5.95 2.32
N ASP A 92 4.68 6.26 1.86
CA ASP A 92 5.35 7.55 2.10
C ASP A 92 4.51 8.71 1.53
N HIS A 93 3.99 8.55 0.31
CA HIS A 93 3.13 9.55 -0.30
C HIS A 93 1.85 9.83 0.53
N PHE A 94 1.22 8.79 1.08
CA PHE A 94 0.05 8.97 1.93
C PHE A 94 0.41 9.62 3.26
N ALA A 95 1.50 9.21 3.90
CA ALA A 95 1.99 9.80 5.14
C ALA A 95 2.21 11.31 4.98
N ASP A 96 2.87 11.71 3.89
CA ASP A 96 3.09 13.11 3.52
C ASP A 96 1.79 13.92 3.38
N ILE A 97 0.80 13.36 2.68
CA ILE A 97 -0.49 14.01 2.49
C ILE A 97 -1.25 14.14 3.81
N ILE A 98 -1.23 13.08 4.63
CA ILE A 98 -1.89 13.07 5.93
C ILE A 98 -1.26 14.12 6.85
N GLY A 99 0.06 14.23 6.86
CA GLY A 99 0.80 15.25 7.60
C GLY A 99 0.45 16.66 7.14
N LYS A 100 0.51 16.92 5.83
CA LYS A 100 0.14 18.25 5.26
C LYS A 100 -1.29 18.65 5.60
N LEU A 101 -2.24 17.71 5.54
CA LEU A 101 -3.64 17.97 5.88
C LEU A 101 -3.88 18.13 7.39
N ALA A 102 -3.06 17.49 8.24
CA ALA A 102 -3.11 17.68 9.69
C ALA A 102 -2.65 19.10 10.08
N HIS A 103 -1.55 19.57 9.48
CA HIS A 103 -0.95 20.87 9.78
C HIS A 103 -1.60 22.05 9.04
N GLY A 104 -2.24 21.81 7.90
CA GLY A 104 -3.00 22.82 7.16
C GLY A 104 -4.32 23.22 7.82
N ASN A 105 -4.82 22.43 8.77
CA ASN A 105 -6.02 22.74 9.55
C ASN A 105 -5.72 23.52 10.85
N SER A 106 -4.45 23.65 11.25
CA SER A 106 -4.04 24.51 12.35
C SER A 106 -3.74 25.92 11.84
N ASN A 107 -4.77 26.73 11.63
CA ASN A 107 -4.58 28.18 11.55
C ASN A 107 -4.16 28.71 12.94
N PRO A 108 -3.08 29.50 13.06
CA PRO A 108 -2.65 30.08 14.33
C PRO A 108 -3.51 31.29 14.79
N THR A 109 -4.69 31.53 14.22
CA THR A 109 -5.47 32.75 14.47
C THR A 109 -6.38 32.71 15.70
N ASP A 110 -6.45 31.59 16.43
CA ASP A 110 -7.30 31.47 17.63
C ASP A 110 -6.57 31.76 18.96
N SER A 111 -5.46 32.49 18.92
CA SER A 111 -4.82 33.04 20.13
C SER A 111 -4.83 34.57 20.11
N VAL A 112 -6.03 35.15 20.02
CA VAL A 112 -6.30 36.50 20.52
C VAL A 112 -7.43 36.37 21.54
N SER A 113 -7.07 36.07 22.78
CA SER A 113 -7.88 36.44 23.94
C SER A 113 -6.98 37.23 24.88
N ASP A 114 -7.31 38.51 24.92
CA ASP A 114 -7.32 39.41 26.07
C ASP A 114 -6.01 39.66 26.82
N ALA A 115 -5.33 40.71 26.35
CA ALA A 115 -4.59 41.61 27.22
C ALA A 115 -4.73 43.05 26.72
N TYR A 116 -5.92 43.62 26.86
CA TYR A 116 -6.08 45.07 26.95
C TYR A 116 -7.09 45.43 28.04
N LEU A 117 -6.59 46.25 28.98
CA LEU A 117 -7.23 46.96 30.09
C LEU A 117 -7.39 46.18 31.40
#